data_AF-A0A7Y9XCY3-F1
#
_entry.id   AF-A0A7Y9XCY3-F1
#
_cell.length_a   1.000
_cell.length_b   1.000
_cell.length_c   1.000
_cell.angle_alpha   90.00
_cell.angle_beta   90.00
_cell.angle_gamma   90.00
#
_symmetry.space_group_name_H-M   'P 1'
#
loop_
_entity.id
_entity.type
_entity.pdbx_description
1 polymer ?
#
loop_
_entity_poly.entity_id
_entity_poly.type
_entity_poly.pdbx_seq_one_letter_code
_entity_poly.pdbx_strand_id
1 'polypeptide(L)'
;MGIEKAAADLGHVLVRPARKDEADTGVFPAWLCQRVEAIIWTLKNQLGLERHNSRTSEGLWARVCQRVLALNAAIWHNWLMGAPVKRSLIAYDH
;
A
#
# COMPACT_ATOMS: atom_id res chain seq x y z
N MET A 1 15.95 19.53 13.44
CA MET A 1 16.34 19.81 12.03
C MET A 1 17.54 18.95 11.66
N GLY A 2 17.34 17.67 11.29
CA GLY A 2 18.46 16.78 10.95
C GLY A 2 18.33 16.20 9.55
N ILE A 3 17.18 15.58 9.28
CA ILE A 3 16.90 14.85 8.04
C ILE A 3 16.62 15.76 6.84
N GLU A 4 15.89 16.86 7.02
CA GLU A 4 15.57 17.79 5.92
C GLU A 4 16.80 18.54 5.43
N LYS A 5 17.63 19.01 6.36
CA LYS A 5 18.85 19.72 6.04
C LYS A 5 19.87 18.78 5.38
N ALA A 6 20.03 17.56 5.92
CA ALA A 6 20.87 16.54 5.30
C ALA A 6 20.38 16.13 3.90
N ALA A 7 19.07 16.03 3.68
CA ALA A 7 18.52 15.75 2.35
C ALA A 7 18.76 16.92 1.37
N ALA A 8 18.58 18.17 1.83
CA ALA A 8 18.84 19.36 1.03
C ALA A 8 20.33 19.51 0.68
N ASP A 9 21.23 19.20 1.62
CA ASP A 9 22.69 19.20 1.39
C ASP A 9 23.10 18.14 0.34
N LEU A 10 22.29 17.08 0.19
CA LEU A 10 22.42 16.06 -0.86
C LEU A 10 21.65 16.40 -2.15
N GLY A 11 21.03 17.58 -2.24
CA GLY A 11 20.25 18.02 -3.40
C GLY A 11 18.88 17.34 -3.54
N HIS A 12 18.37 16.71 -2.48
CA HIS A 12 17.08 16.03 -2.47
C HIS A 12 16.01 16.87 -1.76
N VAL A 13 14.83 16.98 -2.38
CA VAL A 13 13.65 17.60 -1.78
C VAL A 13 12.87 16.54 -1.00
N LEU A 14 12.65 16.79 0.29
CA LEU A 14 11.81 15.92 1.11
C LEU A 14 10.33 16.23 0.85
N VAL A 15 9.62 15.27 0.25
CA VAL A 15 8.17 15.37 0.04
C VAL A 15 7.46 14.95 1.33
N ARG A 16 6.96 15.93 2.09
CA ARG A 16 6.15 15.68 3.29
C ARG A 16 5.02 16.70 3.42
N PRO A 17 3.97 16.39 4.18
CA PRO A 17 2.97 17.40 4.55
C PRO A 17 3.64 18.57 5.28
N ALA A 18 3.27 19.80 4.91
CA ALA A 18 3.65 20.97 5.68
C ALA A 18 3.03 20.91 7.07
N ARG A 19 3.74 21.43 8.07
CA ARG A 19 3.22 21.57 9.42
C ARG A 19 2.32 22.79 9.49
N LYS A 20 1.44 22.82 10.50
CA LYS A 20 0.48 23.92 10.70
C LYS A 20 1.15 25.28 10.96
N ASP A 21 2.39 25.29 11.42
CA ASP A 21 3.22 26.45 11.71
C ASP A 21 4.12 26.88 10.54
N GLU A 22 4.07 26.17 9.40
CA GLU A 22 4.84 26.51 8.20
C GLU A 22 4.01 27.40 7.25
N ALA A 23 4.60 28.53 6.84
CA ALA A 23 3.96 29.49 5.93
C ALA A 23 3.81 28.97 4.49
N ASP A 24 4.70 28.07 4.08
CA ASP A 24 4.64 27.37 2.79
C ASP A 24 4.04 25.97 3.00
N THR A 25 2.96 25.67 2.29
CA THR A 25 2.24 24.39 2.40
C THR A 25 2.96 23.25 1.65
N GLY A 26 4.01 23.57 0.88
CA GLY A 26 4.86 22.59 0.21
C GLY A 26 4.17 21.80 -0.91
N VAL A 27 4.87 20.79 -1.45
CA VAL A 27 4.48 20.06 -2.66
C VAL A 27 3.82 18.72 -2.35
N PHE A 28 3.27 18.54 -1.14
CA PHE A 28 2.75 17.22 -0.75
C PHE A 28 1.50 16.86 -1.57
N PRO A 29 1.56 15.83 -2.43
CA PRO A 29 0.44 15.55 -3.30
C PRO A 29 -0.64 14.80 -2.52
N ALA A 30 -1.77 15.46 -2.26
CA ALA A 30 -2.90 14.85 -1.56
C ALA A 30 -3.35 13.52 -2.21
N TRP A 31 -3.24 13.41 -3.55
CA TRP A 31 -3.57 12.20 -4.30
C TRP A 31 -2.72 10.98 -3.90
N LEU A 32 -1.48 11.19 -3.44
CA LEU A 32 -0.60 10.10 -3.03
C LEU A 32 -1.09 9.48 -1.73
N CYS A 33 -1.41 10.30 -0.72
CA CYS A 33 -2.04 9.81 0.51
C CYS A 33 -3.33 9.07 0.20
N GLN A 34 -4.20 9.66 -0.62
CA GLN A 34 -5.47 9.04 -0.99
C GLN A 34 -5.28 7.70 -1.68
N ARG A 35 -4.24 7.55 -2.52
CA ARG A 35 -3.92 6.28 -3.18
C ARG A 35 -3.37 5.24 -2.22
N VAL A 36 -2.51 5.65 -1.29
CA VAL A 36 -2.01 4.77 -0.21
C VAL A 36 -3.15 4.31 0.69
N GLU A 37 -4.03 5.22 1.09
CA GLU A 37 -5.23 4.93 1.89
C GLU A 37 -6.17 3.98 1.15
N ALA A 38 -6.41 4.20 -0.15
CA ALA A 38 -7.23 3.30 -0.97
C ALA A 38 -6.64 1.89 -1.02
N ILE A 39 -5.32 1.75 -1.19
CA ILE A 39 -4.63 0.45 -1.16
C ILE A 39 -4.80 -0.20 0.21
N ILE A 40 -4.54 0.53 1.30
CA ILE A 40 -4.68 0.01 2.66
C ILE A 40 -6.12 -0.43 2.93
N TRP A 41 -7.11 0.36 2.50
CA TRP A 41 -8.52 0.07 2.68
C TRP A 41 -8.95 -1.17 1.89
N THR A 42 -8.56 -1.26 0.61
CA THR A 42 -8.79 -2.45 -0.21
C THR A 42 -8.14 -3.68 0.40
N LEU A 43 -6.90 -3.57 0.89
CA LEU A 43 -6.20 -4.67 1.55
C LEU A 43 -6.90 -5.07 2.84
N LYS A 44 -7.27 -4.13 3.73
CA LYS A 44 -8.04 -4.45 4.95
C LYS A 44 -9.32 -5.21 4.65
N ASN A 45 -10.04 -4.79 3.61
CA ASN A 45 -11.28 -5.43 3.16
C ASN A 45 -11.03 -6.83 2.58
N GLN A 46 -10.10 -6.97 1.63
CA GLN A 46 -9.72 -8.25 1.00
C GLN A 46 -9.10 -9.24 2.00
N LEU A 47 -8.36 -8.73 2.98
CA LEU A 47 -7.79 -9.51 4.07
C LEU A 47 -8.82 -9.88 5.14
N GLY A 48 -10.02 -9.30 5.10
CA GLY A 48 -11.07 -9.50 6.08
C GLY A 48 -10.61 -9.15 7.50
N LEU A 49 -9.67 -8.21 7.65
CA LEU A 49 -9.08 -7.88 8.96
C LEU A 49 -10.13 -7.36 9.95
N GLU A 50 -11.15 -6.67 9.43
CA GLU A 50 -12.25 -6.14 10.23
C GLU A 50 -13.30 -7.21 10.56
N ARG A 51 -13.38 -8.30 9.78
CA ARG A 51 -14.29 -9.44 10.02
C ARG A 51 -13.63 -10.62 10.74
N HIS A 52 -12.32 -10.62 10.95
CA HIS A 52 -11.62 -11.77 11.51
C HIS A 52 -11.26 -11.65 12.98
N ASN A 53 -11.93 -12.53 13.73
CA ASN A 53 -11.67 -13.13 15.05
C ASN A 53 -10.26 -13.76 15.20
N SER A 54 -9.19 -13.04 14.84
CA SER A 54 -7.80 -13.46 15.05
C SER A 54 -7.48 -13.37 16.53
N ARG A 55 -7.59 -14.49 17.24
CA ARG A 55 -7.35 -14.54 18.69
C ARG A 55 -5.86 -14.38 19.04
N THR A 56 -4.95 -14.44 18.05
CA THR A 56 -3.49 -14.30 18.21
C THR A 56 -2.85 -13.53 17.05
N SER A 57 -1.75 -12.82 17.32
CA SER A 57 -1.01 -12.00 16.33
C SER A 57 -0.33 -12.84 15.24
N GLU A 58 0.09 -14.07 15.53
CA GLU A 58 0.69 -14.97 14.53
C GLU A 58 -0.34 -15.43 13.49
N GLY A 59 -1.57 -15.74 13.92
CA GLY A 59 -2.65 -16.11 13.00
C GLY A 59 -3.08 -14.94 12.11
N LEU A 60 -2.91 -13.70 12.58
CA LEU A 60 -3.05 -12.51 11.75
C LEU A 60 -1.95 -12.46 10.67
N TRP A 61 -0.68 -12.57 11.07
CA TRP A 61 0.46 -12.55 10.14
C TRP A 61 0.37 -13.63 9.07
N ALA A 62 0.10 -14.87 9.46
CA ALA A 62 -0.02 -15.99 8.51
C ALA A 62 -1.08 -15.72 7.43
N ARG A 63 -2.25 -15.17 7.82
CA ARG A 63 -3.33 -14.84 6.90
C ARG A 63 -3.01 -13.67 5.98
N VAL A 64 -2.33 -12.64 6.50
CA VAL A 64 -1.85 -11.52 5.69
C VAL A 64 -0.88 -12.03 4.62
N CYS A 65 0.13 -12.81 5.03
CA CYS A 65 1.11 -13.39 4.12
C CYS A 65 0.45 -14.30 3.07
N GLN A 66 -0.43 -15.21 3.49
CA GLN A 66 -1.12 -16.13 2.58
C GLN A 66 -1.92 -15.38 1.51
N ARG A 67 -2.68 -14.34 1.88
CA ARG A 67 -3.49 -13.59 0.91
C ARG A 67 -2.65 -12.71 -0.02
N VAL A 68 -1.58 -12.08 0.48
CA VAL A 68 -0.64 -11.33 -0.37
C VAL A 68 0.07 -12.27 -1.36
N LEU A 69 0.44 -13.47 -0.92
CA LEU A 69 1.03 -14.50 -1.79
C LEU A 69 0.03 -14.97 -2.84
N ALA A 70 -1.23 -15.24 -2.46
CA ALA A 70 -2.28 -15.63 -3.40
C ALA A 70 -2.52 -14.55 -4.47
N LEU A 71 -2.56 -13.28 -4.07
CA LEU A 71 -2.67 -12.14 -4.98
C LEU A 71 -1.50 -12.10 -5.98
N ASN A 72 -0.28 -12.25 -5.49
CA ASN A 72 0.91 -12.26 -6.36
C ASN A 72 0.92 -13.47 -7.30
N ALA A 73 0.51 -14.65 -6.82
CA ALA A 73 0.42 -15.86 -7.61
C ALA A 73 -0.61 -15.72 -8.75
N ALA A 74 -1.77 -15.10 -8.49
CA ALA A 74 -2.77 -14.83 -9.52
C ALA A 74 -2.26 -13.85 -10.59
N ILE A 75 -1.58 -12.77 -10.17
CA ILE A 75 -0.94 -11.83 -11.10
C ILE A 75 0.12 -12.53 -11.93
N TRP A 76 0.97 -13.34 -11.30
CA TRP A 76 2.01 -14.12 -11.97
C TRP A 76 1.42 -15.11 -12.98
N HIS A 77 0.36 -15.82 -12.62
CA HIS A 77 -0.33 -16.74 -13.51
C HIS A 77 -0.90 -16.01 -14.73
N ASN A 78 -1.50 -14.84 -14.55
CA ASN A 78 -1.99 -14.00 -15.64
C ASN A 78 -0.86 -13.52 -16.57
N TRP A 79 0.34 -13.32 -16.03
CA TRP A 79 1.53 -13.03 -16.84
C TRP A 79 1.91 -14.21 -17.72
N LEU A 80 2.04 -15.41 -17.12
CA LEU A 80 2.38 -16.64 -17.83
C LEU A 80 1.39 -16.97 -18.96
N MET A 81 0.09 -16.77 -18.71
CA MET A 81 -0.98 -17.07 -19.66
C MET A 81 -1.20 -16.00 -20.73
N GLY A 82 -0.40 -14.93 -20.73
CA GLY A 82 -0.57 -13.87 -21.72
C GLY A 82 -1.88 -13.09 -21.57
N ALA A 83 -2.54 -13.13 -20.40
CA ALA A 83 -3.85 -12.51 -20.19
C ALA A 83 -3.85 -11.01 -20.60
N PRO A 84 -4.95 -10.49 -21.20
CA PRO A 84 -5.03 -9.10 -21.64
C PRO A 84 -4.94 -8.11 -20.47
N VAL A 85 -5.43 -8.49 -19.29
CA VAL A 85 -5.39 -7.68 -18.07
C VAL A 85 -4.66 -8.45 -16.96
N LYS A 86 -3.37 -8.13 -16.76
CA LYS A 86 -2.47 -8.88 -15.86
C LYS A 86 -2.88 -8.86 -14.39
N ARG A 87 -3.51 -7.77 -13.94
CA ARG A 87 -3.93 -7.58 -12.54
C ARG A 87 -5.40 -7.91 -12.31
N SER A 88 -6.09 -8.49 -13.29
CA SER A 88 -7.48 -8.91 -13.09
C SER A 88 -7.53 -10.14 -12.18
N LEU A 89 -8.35 -10.06 -11.13
CA LEU A 89 -8.55 -11.15 -10.17
C LEU A 89 -9.94 -11.78 -10.28
N ILE A 90 -10.77 -11.31 -11.21
CA ILE A 90 -12.17 -11.74 -11.35
C ILE A 90 -12.27 -13.26 -11.54
N ALA A 91 -11.32 -13.86 -12.26
CA ALA A 91 -11.29 -15.30 -12.49
C ALA A 91 -10.94 -16.14 -11.24
N TYR A 92 -10.53 -15.49 -10.13
CA TYR A 92 -10.12 -16.12 -8.87
C TYR A 92 -11.01 -15.71 -7.70
N ASP A 93 -12.07 -14.93 -7.95
CA ASP A 93 -13.09 -14.60 -6.96
C ASP A 93 -13.99 -15.85 -6.82
N HIS A 94 -13.89 -16.56 -5.70
CA HIS A 94 -14.58 -17.84 -5.42
C HIS A 94 -15.27 -17.75 -4.06
#